data_AF-A0A3A0FYI8-F1
#
_entry.id   AF-A0A3A0FYI8-F1
#
_cell.length_a   1.000
_cell.length_b   1.000
_cell.length_c   1.000
_cell.angle_alpha   90.00
_cell.angle_beta   90.00
_cell.angle_gamma   90.00
#
_symmetry.space_group_name_H-M   'P 1'
#
loop_
_entity.id
_entity.type
_entity.pdbx_description
1 polymer ?
#
loop_
_entity_poly.entity_id
_entity_poly.type
_entity_poly.pdbx_seq_one_letter_code
_entity_poly.pdbx_strand_id
1 'polypeptide(L)'
;MPDPATPLALALLFGAAFAAGAINSVAGGGSLISFPALLAFGLPSIPASVTNTVALWPGYIGGTLSYRREMAGQARWLRGLWLPAVLGAVAGSWVLLATPQRAFDAIVPLLILGACVLMAGQDRLAAVVAAHHPPPAGADARVPRLLWAATFGLGVYGAYFGAALGIMLLAALGVLLPDDIQRSNALKGVLSLIINAAAVLYYACLGPVAWLPAVVMAVGAIAGGYLGASVARRLGQRWLRRVVVAYGTAVAALLVYRWVSGG
;
A
#
# COMPACT_ATOMS: atom_id res chain seq x y z
N MET A 1 8.53 21.45 -17.12
CA MET A 1 8.57 20.28 -16.21
C MET A 1 9.66 19.34 -16.69
N PRO A 2 10.49 18.75 -15.82
CA PRO A 2 11.51 17.80 -16.27
C PRO A 2 10.84 16.57 -16.89
N ASP A 3 11.32 16.13 -18.05
CA ASP A 3 10.86 14.90 -18.68
C ASP A 3 11.18 13.72 -17.75
N PRO A 4 10.18 12.90 -17.37
CA PRO A 4 10.40 11.74 -16.50
C PRO A 4 11.38 10.71 -17.10
N ALA A 5 11.71 10.80 -18.40
CA ALA A 5 12.72 9.98 -19.05
C ALA A 5 14.17 10.47 -18.86
N THR A 6 14.39 11.65 -18.25
CA THR A 6 15.76 12.14 -18.03
C THR A 6 16.52 11.23 -17.05
N PRO A 7 17.83 10.97 -17.27
CA PRO A 7 18.62 10.11 -16.38
C PRO A 7 18.58 10.56 -14.91
N LEU A 8 18.57 11.87 -14.67
CA LEU A 8 18.43 12.43 -13.33
C LEU A 8 17.06 12.13 -12.70
N ALA A 9 15.97 12.27 -13.47
CA ALA A 9 14.63 11.93 -12.98
C ALA A 9 14.52 10.45 -12.63
N LEU A 10 15.05 9.57 -13.47
CA LEU A 10 15.07 8.13 -13.22
C LEU A 10 15.90 7.77 -11.97
N ALA A 11 17.06 8.40 -11.78
CA ALA A 11 17.88 8.21 -10.57
C ALA A 11 17.16 8.66 -9.29
N LEU A 12 16.43 9.78 -9.36
CA LEU A 12 15.65 10.28 -8.22
C LEU A 12 14.41 9.41 -7.95
N LEU A 13 13.71 8.95 -8.99
CA LEU A 13 12.60 7.99 -8.87
C LEU A 13 13.07 6.66 -8.31
N PHE A 14 14.24 6.16 -8.74
CA PHE A 14 14.88 5.00 -8.15
C PHE A 14 15.14 5.21 -6.66
N GLY A 15 15.73 6.35 -6.27
CA GLY A 15 16.00 6.68 -4.87
C GLY A 15 14.72 6.79 -4.02
N ALA A 16 13.68 7.44 -4.55
CA ALA A 16 12.39 7.53 -3.90
C ALA A 16 11.74 6.15 -3.72
N ALA A 17 11.80 5.29 -4.74
CA ALA A 17 11.30 3.93 -4.67
C ALA A 17 12.14 3.04 -3.75
N PHE A 18 13.46 3.25 -3.68
CA PHE A 18 14.34 2.60 -2.71
C PHE A 18 13.94 2.94 -1.28
N ALA A 19 13.76 4.23 -0.96
CA ALA A 19 13.26 4.66 0.34
C ALA A 19 11.86 4.07 0.62
N ALA A 20 10.96 4.11 -0.36
CA ALA A 20 9.63 3.54 -0.27
C ALA A 20 9.66 2.03 0.03
N GLY A 21 10.51 1.26 -0.65
CA GLY A 21 10.70 -0.17 -0.43
C GLY A 21 11.24 -0.47 0.97
N ALA A 22 12.24 0.28 1.43
CA ALA A 22 12.79 0.17 2.78
C ALA A 22 11.71 0.41 3.84
N ILE A 23 10.90 1.47 3.68
CA ILE A 23 9.78 1.78 4.57
C ILE A 23 8.69 0.73 4.52
N ASN A 24 8.36 0.23 3.34
CA ASN A 24 7.31 -0.76 3.19
C ASN A 24 7.65 -2.08 3.90
N SER A 25 8.94 -2.42 3.96
CA SER A 25 9.43 -3.60 4.70
C SER A 25 9.30 -3.49 6.23
N VAL A 26 9.21 -2.26 6.79
CA VAL A 26 9.24 -2.02 8.25
C VAL A 26 7.92 -1.47 8.80
N ALA A 27 7.33 -0.49 8.13
CA ALA A 27 6.17 0.25 8.64
C ALA A 27 4.91 0.05 7.79
N GLY A 28 5.05 -0.22 6.49
CA GLY A 28 3.95 -0.22 5.53
C GLY A 28 3.52 1.21 5.22
N GLY A 29 3.72 1.66 3.99
CA GLY A 29 3.50 3.07 3.64
C GLY A 29 4.44 3.65 2.58
N GLY A 30 5.20 2.81 1.86
CA GLY A 30 6.14 3.28 0.84
C GLY A 30 5.51 4.21 -0.21
N SER A 31 4.24 3.97 -0.57
CA SER A 31 3.47 4.83 -1.49
C SER A 31 3.39 6.29 -1.06
N LEU A 32 3.47 6.60 0.24
CA LEU A 32 3.49 7.99 0.73
C LEU A 32 4.73 8.77 0.27
N ILE A 33 5.77 8.09 -0.21
CA ILE A 33 6.97 8.71 -0.78
C ILE A 33 6.98 8.59 -2.30
N SER A 34 6.76 7.39 -2.83
CA SER A 34 6.94 7.11 -4.25
C SER A 34 5.85 7.72 -5.13
N PHE A 35 4.60 7.82 -4.65
CA PHE A 35 3.53 8.46 -5.41
C PHE A 35 3.74 9.98 -5.57
N PRO A 36 4.03 10.76 -4.50
CA PRO A 36 4.38 12.17 -4.65
C PRO A 36 5.61 12.43 -5.51
N ALA A 37 6.60 11.52 -5.47
CA ALA A 37 7.75 11.62 -6.35
C ALA A 37 7.32 11.58 -7.83
N LEU A 38 6.46 10.64 -8.23
CA LEU A 38 5.93 10.57 -9.59
C LEU A 38 5.17 11.85 -10.00
N LEU A 39 4.36 12.43 -9.10
CA LEU A 39 3.70 13.72 -9.34
C LEU A 39 4.70 14.85 -9.55
N ALA A 40 5.78 14.88 -8.75
CA ALA A 40 6.82 15.90 -8.85
C ALA A 40 7.58 15.83 -10.18
N PHE A 41 7.68 14.64 -10.78
CA PHE A 41 8.24 14.42 -12.11
C PHE A 41 7.22 14.58 -13.26
N GLY A 42 6.06 15.16 -12.97
CA GLY A 42 5.11 15.61 -13.99
C GLY A 42 4.13 14.54 -14.47
N LEU A 43 4.06 13.36 -13.84
CA LEU A 43 2.99 12.42 -14.15
C LEU A 43 1.65 12.98 -13.61
N PRO A 44 0.56 12.91 -14.40
CA PRO A 44 -0.77 13.13 -13.88
C PRO A 44 -1.10 12.10 -12.79
N SER A 45 -1.98 12.45 -11.86
CA SER A 45 -2.20 11.66 -10.65
C SER A 45 -2.73 10.24 -10.90
N ILE A 46 -3.60 10.01 -11.89
CA ILE A 46 -4.07 8.66 -12.21
C ILE A 46 -2.92 7.78 -12.74
N PRO A 47 -2.19 8.15 -13.81
CA PRO A 47 -0.97 7.46 -14.23
C PRO A 47 0.07 7.28 -13.13
N ALA A 48 0.25 8.27 -12.25
CA ALA A 48 1.17 8.16 -11.11
C ALA A 48 0.72 7.09 -10.11
N SER A 49 -0.57 7.02 -9.77
CA SER A 49 -1.12 6.01 -8.86
C SER A 49 -0.98 4.59 -9.43
N VAL A 50 -1.31 4.45 -10.72
CA VAL A 50 -1.18 3.20 -11.48
C VAL A 50 0.28 2.75 -11.54
N THR A 51 1.18 3.63 -11.97
CA THR A 51 2.63 3.37 -12.07
C THR A 51 3.23 3.02 -10.71
N ASN A 52 2.84 3.74 -9.65
CA ASN A 52 3.28 3.46 -8.28
C ASN A 52 2.88 2.04 -7.82
N THR A 53 1.66 1.62 -8.15
CA THR A 53 1.16 0.27 -7.82
C THR A 53 2.00 -0.81 -8.52
N VAL A 54 2.23 -0.64 -9.83
CA VAL A 54 3.08 -1.54 -10.62
C VAL A 54 4.51 -1.59 -10.09
N ALA A 55 5.07 -0.42 -9.76
CA ALA A 55 6.44 -0.31 -9.25
C ALA A 55 6.63 -0.98 -7.89
N LEU A 56 5.69 -0.82 -6.95
CA LEU A 56 5.85 -1.31 -5.58
C LEU A 56 5.37 -2.75 -5.38
N TRP A 57 4.53 -3.28 -6.28
CA TRP A 57 4.00 -4.64 -6.17
C TRP A 57 5.08 -5.72 -5.93
N PRO A 58 6.21 -5.75 -6.66
CA PRO A 58 7.26 -6.75 -6.44
C PRO A 58 7.82 -6.74 -5.01
N GLY A 59 7.82 -5.58 -4.34
CA GLY A 59 8.26 -5.45 -2.95
C GLY A 59 7.41 -6.24 -1.95
N TYR A 60 6.15 -6.55 -2.27
CA TYR A 60 5.27 -7.38 -1.43
C TYR A 60 5.61 -8.87 -1.50
N ILE A 61 6.29 -9.32 -2.56
CA ILE A 61 6.73 -10.72 -2.72
C ILE A 61 7.73 -11.08 -1.62
N GLY A 62 8.76 -10.24 -1.42
CA GLY A 62 9.79 -10.46 -0.40
C GLY A 62 9.24 -10.50 1.04
N GLY A 63 8.29 -9.61 1.35
CA GLY A 63 7.59 -9.63 2.63
C GLY A 63 6.76 -10.90 2.83
N THR A 64 6.05 -11.35 1.80
CA THR A 64 5.23 -12.56 1.87
C THR A 64 6.08 -13.83 2.07
N LEU A 65 7.22 -13.94 1.37
CA LEU A 65 8.14 -15.07 1.50
C LEU A 65 8.80 -15.17 2.88
N SER A 66 8.97 -14.03 3.55
CA SER A 66 9.57 -13.95 4.89
C SER A 66 8.63 -14.52 5.97
N TYR A 67 7.31 -14.39 5.80
CA TYR A 67 6.28 -14.87 6.74
C TYR A 67 5.70 -16.25 6.37
N ARG A 68 6.44 -17.05 5.59
CA ARG A 68 5.96 -18.36 5.10
C ARG A 68 5.68 -19.36 6.22
N ARG A 69 6.38 -19.27 7.35
CA ARG A 69 6.22 -20.18 8.48
C ARG A 69 4.93 -19.88 9.24
N GLU A 70 4.64 -18.60 9.42
CA GLU A 70 3.46 -18.06 10.08
C GLU A 70 2.19 -18.31 9.26
N MET A 71 2.31 -18.42 7.92
CA MET A 71 1.23 -18.84 7.03
C MET A 71 0.84 -20.32 7.16
N ALA A 72 1.65 -21.16 7.81
CA ALA A 72 1.31 -22.56 8.03
C ALA A 72 -0.03 -22.69 8.79
N GLY A 73 -0.95 -23.48 8.23
CA GLY A 73 -2.31 -23.66 8.78
C GLY A 73 -3.30 -22.53 8.47
N GLN A 74 -2.92 -21.47 7.75
CA GLN A 74 -3.81 -20.35 7.39
C GLN A 74 -4.47 -20.48 6.01
N ALA A 75 -4.24 -21.58 5.29
CA ALA A 75 -4.77 -21.79 3.94
C ALA A 75 -6.30 -21.67 3.86
N ARG A 76 -7.04 -21.99 4.94
CA ARG A 76 -8.49 -21.82 5.01
C ARG A 76 -8.92 -20.36 4.89
N TRP A 77 -8.25 -19.47 5.62
CA TRP A 77 -8.56 -18.04 5.64
C TRP A 77 -8.21 -17.44 4.29
N LEU A 78 -7.05 -17.81 3.75
CA LEU A 78 -6.65 -17.39 2.41
C LEU A 78 -7.66 -17.85 1.35
N ARG A 79 -8.11 -19.12 1.39
CA ARG A 79 -9.13 -19.67 0.47
C ARG A 79 -10.49 -18.97 0.56
N GLY A 80 -10.85 -18.41 1.71
CA GLY A 80 -12.09 -17.64 1.85
C GLY A 80 -11.96 -16.15 1.54
N LEU A 81 -10.74 -15.60 1.58
CA LEU A 81 -10.48 -14.17 1.44
C LEU A 81 -9.83 -13.76 0.11
N TRP A 82 -9.25 -14.69 -0.67
CA TRP A 82 -8.66 -14.36 -1.97
C TRP A 82 -9.71 -13.82 -2.94
N LEU A 83 -10.91 -14.40 -2.98
CA LEU A 83 -11.96 -13.99 -3.91
C LEU A 83 -12.44 -12.55 -3.65
N PRO A 84 -12.86 -12.15 -2.42
CA PRO A 84 -13.22 -10.76 -2.17
C PRO A 84 -12.05 -9.81 -2.39
N ALA A 85 -10.81 -10.22 -2.09
CA ALA A 85 -9.63 -9.41 -2.34
C ALA A 85 -9.43 -9.12 -3.83
N VAL A 86 -9.54 -10.14 -4.70
CA VAL A 86 -9.43 -9.99 -6.16
C VAL A 86 -10.60 -9.18 -6.73
N LEU A 87 -11.84 -9.51 -6.34
CA LEU A 87 -13.03 -8.77 -6.81
C LEU A 87 -12.96 -7.30 -6.39
N GLY A 88 -12.56 -7.05 -5.14
CA GLY A 88 -12.35 -5.70 -4.63
C GLY A 88 -11.26 -4.98 -5.41
N ALA A 89 -10.13 -5.62 -5.67
CA ALA A 89 -9.04 -5.03 -6.43
C ALA A 89 -9.46 -4.67 -7.86
N VAL A 90 -10.15 -5.57 -8.57
CA VAL A 90 -10.66 -5.30 -9.92
C VAL A 90 -11.66 -4.14 -9.90
N ALA A 91 -12.59 -4.13 -8.95
CA ALA A 91 -13.54 -3.04 -8.79
C ALA A 91 -12.83 -1.70 -8.48
N GLY A 92 -11.86 -1.69 -7.57
CA GLY A 92 -11.07 -0.51 -7.23
C GLY A 92 -10.25 0.03 -8.40
N SER A 93 -9.63 -0.88 -9.18
CA SER A 93 -8.90 -0.51 -10.40
C SER A 93 -9.82 0.07 -11.46
N TRP A 94 -10.99 -0.53 -11.67
CA TRP A 94 -12.00 0.02 -12.57
C TRP A 94 -12.47 1.40 -12.11
N VAL A 95 -12.79 1.58 -10.83
CA VAL A 95 -13.19 2.88 -10.26
C VAL A 95 -12.08 3.92 -10.44
N LEU A 96 -10.80 3.56 -10.23
CA LEU A 96 -9.69 4.49 -10.45
C LEU A 96 -9.62 4.96 -11.90
N LEU A 97 -9.66 4.04 -12.87
CA LEU A 97 -9.59 4.40 -14.29
C LEU A 97 -10.85 5.12 -14.80
N ALA A 98 -12.00 4.88 -14.18
CA ALA A 98 -13.25 5.57 -14.48
C ALA A 98 -13.35 6.95 -13.79
N THR A 99 -12.50 7.24 -12.81
CA THR A 99 -12.54 8.52 -12.07
C THR A 99 -12.03 9.65 -12.97
N PRO A 100 -12.76 10.77 -13.10
CA PRO A 100 -12.25 11.95 -13.82
C PRO A 100 -10.97 12.47 -13.17
N GLN A 101 -9.95 12.80 -13.98
CA GLN A 101 -8.65 13.30 -13.53
C GLN A 101 -8.77 14.42 -12.48
N ARG A 102 -9.63 15.43 -12.72
CA ARG A 102 -9.88 16.53 -11.78
C ARG A 102 -10.45 16.08 -10.43
N ALA A 103 -11.34 15.08 -10.43
CA ALA A 103 -11.92 14.55 -9.20
C ALA A 103 -10.87 13.78 -8.39
N PHE A 104 -10.02 13.00 -9.06
CA PHE A 104 -8.93 12.30 -8.40
C PHE A 104 -7.90 13.30 -7.82
N ASP A 105 -7.51 14.32 -8.58
CA ASP A 105 -6.60 15.39 -8.13
C ASP A 105 -7.11 16.09 -6.84
N ALA A 106 -8.42 16.32 -6.72
CA ALA A 106 -9.02 16.93 -5.54
C ALA A 106 -9.02 15.99 -4.32
N ILE A 107 -9.16 14.67 -4.53
CA ILE A 107 -9.25 13.68 -3.45
C ILE A 107 -7.85 13.20 -2.99
N VAL A 108 -6.84 13.24 -3.87
CA VAL A 108 -5.46 12.78 -3.57
C VAL A 108 -4.88 13.35 -2.27
N PRO A 109 -4.94 14.66 -1.97
CA PRO A 109 -4.40 15.19 -0.71
C PRO A 109 -5.08 14.58 0.52
N LEU A 110 -6.40 14.36 0.46
CA LEU A 110 -7.15 13.71 1.53
C LEU A 110 -6.74 12.24 1.70
N LEU A 111 -6.47 11.53 0.60
CA LEU A 111 -5.98 10.14 0.66
C LEU A 111 -4.59 10.05 1.29
N ILE A 112 -3.70 10.99 0.95
CA ILE A 112 -2.36 11.09 1.56
C ILE A 112 -2.49 11.39 3.05
N LEU A 113 -3.30 12.37 3.45
CA LEU A 113 -3.53 12.71 4.85
C LEU A 113 -4.15 11.54 5.62
N GLY A 114 -5.14 10.86 5.05
CA GLY A 114 -5.74 9.67 5.64
C GLY A 114 -4.71 8.56 5.88
N ALA A 115 -3.85 8.30 4.90
CA ALA A 115 -2.75 7.34 5.05
C ALA A 115 -1.71 7.79 6.10
N CYS A 116 -1.42 9.09 6.20
CA CYS A 116 -0.57 9.65 7.25
C CYS A 116 -1.21 9.48 8.64
N VAL A 117 -2.51 9.74 8.80
CA VAL A 117 -3.24 9.54 10.06
C VAL A 117 -3.23 8.08 10.47
N LEU A 118 -3.49 7.16 9.54
CA LEU A 118 -3.40 5.72 9.79
C LEU A 118 -2.00 5.29 10.21
N MET A 119 -0.97 5.80 9.54
CA MET A 119 0.43 5.52 9.87
C MET A 119 0.83 6.08 11.25
N ALA A 120 0.38 7.29 11.58
CA ALA A 120 0.60 7.89 12.90
C ALA A 120 -0.14 7.13 14.01
N GLY A 121 -1.35 6.65 13.72
CA GLY A 121 -2.20 5.89 14.65
C GLY A 121 -1.85 4.41 14.78
N GLN A 122 -0.89 3.90 14.02
CA GLN A 122 -0.62 2.46 13.89
C GLN A 122 -0.26 1.78 15.24
N ASP A 123 0.43 2.46 16.16
CA ASP A 123 0.72 1.90 17.50
C ASP A 123 -0.54 1.75 18.35
N ARG A 124 -1.44 2.75 18.31
CA ARG A 124 -2.73 2.69 19.02
C ARG A 124 -3.62 1.62 18.42
N LEU A 125 -3.63 1.52 17.09
CA LEU A 125 -4.41 0.51 16.38
C LEU A 125 -3.92 -0.90 16.72
N ALA A 126 -2.60 -1.11 16.76
CA ALA A 126 -2.01 -2.37 17.20
C ALA A 126 -2.35 -2.69 18.65
N ALA A 127 -2.38 -1.71 19.55
CA ALA A 127 -2.77 -1.91 20.95
C ALA A 127 -4.27 -2.28 21.08
N VAL A 128 -5.16 -1.63 20.33
CA VAL A 128 -6.60 -1.96 20.32
C VAL A 128 -6.83 -3.37 19.76
N VAL A 129 -6.14 -3.72 18.69
CA VAL A 129 -6.15 -5.07 18.10
C VAL A 129 -5.66 -6.09 19.12
N ALA A 130 -4.53 -5.84 19.79
CA ALA A 130 -3.99 -6.78 20.77
C ALA A 130 -4.88 -6.94 22.01
N ALA A 131 -5.63 -5.90 22.39
CA ALA A 131 -6.59 -5.96 23.49
C ALA A 131 -7.90 -6.70 23.10
N HIS A 132 -8.20 -6.80 21.81
CA HIS A 132 -9.30 -7.62 21.32
C HIS A 132 -8.80 -9.05 21.09
N HIS A 133 -9.22 -9.98 21.95
CA HIS A 133 -9.06 -11.42 21.70
C HIS A 133 -10.42 -11.99 21.32
N PRO A 134 -10.72 -12.15 20.01
CA PRO A 134 -11.94 -12.83 19.61
C PRO A 134 -11.86 -14.29 20.11
N PRO A 135 -12.99 -14.89 20.54
CA PRO A 135 -12.99 -16.25 21.06
C PRO A 135 -12.42 -17.23 20.02
N PRO A 136 -11.62 -18.22 20.44
CA PRO A 136 -10.99 -19.15 19.52
C PRO A 136 -12.02 -19.80 18.61
N ALA A 137 -11.83 -19.62 17.31
CA ALA A 137 -12.64 -20.24 16.28
C ALA A 137 -12.45 -21.77 16.32
N GLY A 138 -13.54 -22.52 16.50
CA GLY A 138 -13.53 -23.97 16.31
C GLY A 138 -13.01 -24.38 14.92
N ALA A 139 -12.70 -25.66 14.75
CA ALA A 139 -12.13 -26.19 13.50
C ALA A 139 -12.97 -25.83 12.25
N ASP A 140 -14.29 -25.68 12.40
CA ASP A 140 -15.26 -25.40 11.34
C ASP A 140 -15.66 -23.92 11.16
N ALA A 141 -14.95 -22.98 11.78
CA ALA A 141 -15.29 -21.56 11.67
C ALA A 141 -15.18 -21.05 10.22
N ARG A 142 -16.29 -20.57 9.68
CA ARG A 142 -16.36 -19.92 8.35
C ARG A 142 -15.80 -18.50 8.42
N VAL A 143 -15.37 -17.97 7.28
CA VAL A 143 -15.02 -16.55 7.15
C VAL A 143 -16.21 -15.70 7.58
N PRO A 144 -16.06 -14.82 8.59
CA PRO A 144 -17.12 -13.90 8.99
C PRO A 144 -17.54 -13.05 7.79
N ARG A 145 -18.85 -12.89 7.56
CA ARG A 145 -19.37 -12.05 6.45
C ARG A 145 -18.81 -10.63 6.48
N LEU A 146 -18.64 -10.08 7.70
CA LEU A 146 -18.05 -8.77 7.91
C LEU A 146 -16.58 -8.74 7.45
N LEU A 147 -15.80 -9.78 7.71
CA LEU A 147 -14.41 -9.86 7.27
C LEU A 147 -14.31 -10.01 5.74
N TRP A 148 -15.23 -10.77 5.14
CA TRP A 148 -15.32 -10.88 3.68
C TRP A 148 -15.60 -9.51 3.05
N ALA A 149 -16.61 -8.80 3.55
CA ALA A 149 -16.98 -7.45 3.09
C ALA A 149 -15.86 -6.43 3.34
N ALA A 150 -15.20 -6.48 4.50
CA ALA A 150 -14.05 -5.65 4.81
C ALA A 150 -12.89 -5.92 3.84
N THR A 151 -12.59 -7.19 3.55
CA THR A 151 -11.53 -7.56 2.60
C THR A 151 -11.86 -7.08 1.19
N PHE A 152 -13.11 -7.17 0.76
CA PHE A 152 -13.56 -6.59 -0.50
C PHE A 152 -13.36 -5.08 -0.54
N GLY A 153 -13.87 -4.34 0.46
CA GLY A 153 -13.73 -2.88 0.52
C GLY A 153 -12.27 -2.42 0.61
N LEU A 154 -11.43 -3.16 1.35
CA LEU A 154 -10.00 -2.92 1.40
C LEU A 154 -9.29 -3.27 0.10
N GLY A 155 -9.77 -4.27 -0.66
CA GLY A 155 -9.34 -4.52 -2.04
C GLY A 155 -9.65 -3.34 -2.95
N VAL A 156 -10.86 -2.77 -2.86
CA VAL A 156 -11.27 -1.58 -3.62
C VAL A 156 -10.34 -0.41 -3.32
N TYR A 157 -10.17 -0.07 -2.03
CA TYR A 157 -9.27 0.99 -1.60
C TYR A 157 -7.81 0.72 -2.01
N GLY A 158 -7.37 -0.52 -1.83
CA GLY A 158 -6.02 -0.97 -2.08
C GLY A 158 -5.61 -0.85 -3.54
N ALA A 159 -6.52 -1.16 -4.46
CA ALA A 159 -6.29 -0.95 -5.88
C ALA A 159 -6.46 0.52 -6.28
N TYR A 160 -7.41 1.24 -5.69
CA TYR A 160 -7.68 2.65 -6.01
C TYR A 160 -6.51 3.59 -5.67
N PHE A 161 -5.90 3.42 -4.50
CA PHE A 161 -4.77 4.27 -4.06
C PHE A 161 -3.64 3.51 -3.38
N GLY A 162 -3.95 2.44 -2.64
CA GLY A 162 -2.96 1.50 -2.11
C GLY A 162 -2.09 1.99 -0.93
N ALA A 163 -1.95 3.29 -0.68
CA ALA A 163 -1.21 3.80 0.48
C ALA A 163 -1.86 3.32 1.79
N ALA A 164 -1.06 2.95 2.80
CA ALA A 164 -1.54 2.43 4.09
C ALA A 164 -2.48 1.19 4.04
N LEU A 165 -2.71 0.56 2.88
CA LEU A 165 -3.55 -0.65 2.74
C LEU A 165 -3.16 -1.74 3.75
N GLY A 166 -1.85 -1.97 3.91
CA GLY A 166 -1.35 -2.98 4.83
C GLY A 166 -1.72 -2.71 6.30
N ILE A 167 -1.83 -1.45 6.71
CA ILE A 167 -2.23 -1.07 8.07
C ILE A 167 -3.72 -1.37 8.26
N MET A 168 -4.54 -1.03 7.27
CA MET A 168 -5.98 -1.26 7.31
C MET A 168 -6.33 -2.76 7.27
N LEU A 169 -5.63 -3.55 6.44
CA LEU A 169 -5.77 -5.00 6.42
C LEU A 169 -5.38 -5.62 7.75
N LEU A 170 -4.24 -5.22 8.33
CA LEU A 170 -3.81 -5.76 9.62
C LEU A 170 -4.83 -5.44 10.73
N ALA A 171 -5.41 -4.25 10.72
CA ALA A 171 -6.44 -3.85 11.67
C ALA A 171 -7.73 -4.66 11.50
N ALA A 172 -8.22 -4.80 10.27
CA ALA A 172 -9.42 -5.58 9.98
C ALA A 172 -9.21 -7.06 10.34
N LEU A 173 -8.07 -7.65 9.99
CA LEU A 173 -7.75 -9.02 10.33
C LEU A 173 -7.60 -9.20 11.83
N GLY A 174 -6.86 -8.32 12.51
CA GLY A 174 -6.62 -8.44 13.94
C GLY A 174 -7.87 -8.24 14.81
N VAL A 175 -8.84 -7.44 14.36
CA VAL A 175 -10.12 -7.26 15.08
C VAL A 175 -11.09 -8.41 14.79
N LEU A 176 -11.10 -8.95 13.56
CA LEU A 176 -12.14 -9.86 13.10
C LEU A 176 -11.73 -11.34 13.07
N LEU A 177 -10.42 -11.65 13.09
CA LEU A 177 -9.93 -13.02 13.20
C LEU A 177 -9.47 -13.32 14.64
N PRO A 178 -9.90 -14.47 15.20
CA PRO A 178 -9.31 -15.03 16.41
C PRO A 178 -7.98 -15.71 16.07
N ASP A 179 -6.96 -14.94 15.72
CA ASP A 179 -5.62 -15.45 15.46
C ASP A 179 -4.56 -14.50 16.04
N ASP A 180 -3.34 -15.00 16.17
CA ASP A 180 -2.20 -14.24 16.66
C ASP A 180 -1.85 -13.07 15.72
N ILE A 181 -1.31 -11.98 16.26
CA ILE A 181 -1.06 -10.76 15.49
C ILE A 181 0.05 -10.97 14.44
N GLN A 182 1.03 -11.84 14.70
CA GLN A 182 2.06 -12.21 13.72
C GLN A 182 1.44 -13.06 12.60
N ARG A 183 0.49 -13.94 12.92
CA ARG A 183 -0.26 -14.73 11.93
C ARG A 183 -1.16 -13.85 11.07
N SER A 184 -1.84 -12.87 11.67
CA SER A 184 -2.61 -11.85 10.96
C SER A 184 -1.74 -10.99 10.04
N ASN A 185 -0.51 -10.66 10.47
CA ASN A 185 0.45 -9.93 9.64
C ASN A 185 0.91 -10.74 8.43
N ALA A 186 1.08 -12.06 8.59
CA ALA A 186 1.39 -12.96 7.49
C ALA A 186 0.25 -13.00 6.45
N LEU A 187 -0.99 -13.17 6.89
CA LEU A 187 -2.18 -13.17 6.03
C LEU A 187 -2.39 -11.82 5.33
N LYS A 188 -2.19 -10.71 6.05
CA LYS A 188 -2.17 -9.34 5.48
C LYS A 188 -1.14 -9.22 4.36
N GLY A 189 0.06 -9.79 4.53
CA GLY A 189 1.11 -9.77 3.51
C GLY A 189 0.64 -10.44 2.21
N VAL A 190 0.11 -11.66 2.32
CA VAL A 190 -0.41 -12.42 1.17
C VAL A 190 -1.59 -11.70 0.52
N LEU A 191 -2.54 -11.19 1.30
CA LEU A 191 -3.70 -10.46 0.76
C LEU A 191 -3.27 -9.16 0.06
N SER A 192 -2.31 -8.42 0.63
CA SER A 192 -1.74 -7.24 -0.03
C SER A 192 -1.10 -7.61 -1.36
N LEU A 193 -0.36 -8.72 -1.41
CA LEU A 193 0.25 -9.24 -2.64
C LEU A 193 -0.81 -9.60 -3.69
N ILE A 194 -1.89 -10.27 -3.29
CA ILE A 194 -3.01 -10.66 -4.18
C ILE A 194 -3.73 -9.42 -4.72
N ILE A 195 -4.08 -8.46 -3.85
CA ILE A 195 -4.78 -7.22 -4.24
C ILE A 195 -3.93 -6.44 -5.24
N ASN A 196 -2.64 -6.24 -4.94
CA ASN A 196 -1.76 -5.52 -5.83
C ASN A 196 -1.47 -6.31 -7.11
N ALA A 197 -1.36 -7.64 -7.08
CA ALA A 197 -1.19 -8.45 -8.29
C ALA A 197 -2.40 -8.31 -9.24
N ALA A 198 -3.62 -8.40 -8.70
CA ALA A 198 -4.84 -8.20 -9.47
C ALA A 198 -4.93 -6.79 -10.07
N ALA A 199 -4.58 -5.77 -9.28
CA ALA A 199 -4.51 -4.38 -9.76
C ALA A 199 -3.44 -4.20 -10.84
N VAL A 200 -2.25 -4.77 -10.68
CA VAL A 200 -1.17 -4.71 -11.69
C VAL A 200 -1.58 -5.39 -12.98
N LEU A 201 -2.22 -6.56 -12.94
CA LEU A 201 -2.73 -7.22 -14.14
C LEU A 201 -3.79 -6.35 -14.83
N TYR A 202 -4.71 -5.77 -14.07
CA TYR A 202 -5.72 -4.88 -14.61
C TYR A 202 -5.09 -3.64 -15.28
N TYR A 203 -4.15 -2.98 -14.60
CA TYR A 203 -3.46 -1.80 -15.11
C TYR A 203 -2.53 -2.09 -16.27
N ALA A 204 -1.87 -3.25 -16.30
CA ALA A 204 -1.02 -3.63 -17.43
C ALA A 204 -1.85 -3.79 -18.72
N CYS A 205 -3.11 -4.21 -18.62
CA CYS A 205 -4.01 -4.39 -19.76
C CYS A 205 -4.78 -3.11 -20.13
N LEU A 206 -5.21 -2.32 -19.15
CA LEU A 206 -6.20 -1.24 -19.35
C LEU A 206 -5.74 0.14 -18.85
N GLY A 207 -4.68 0.19 -18.04
CA GLY A 207 -4.25 1.39 -17.32
C GLY A 207 -3.12 2.15 -18.02
N PRO A 208 -3.00 3.46 -17.77
CA PRO A 208 -1.89 4.28 -18.28
C PRO A 208 -0.63 4.07 -17.43
N VAL A 209 0.03 2.92 -17.60
CA VAL A 209 1.29 2.60 -16.90
C VAL A 209 2.47 3.31 -17.57
N ALA A 210 3.19 4.14 -16.82
CA ALA A 210 4.48 4.67 -17.27
C ALA A 210 5.57 3.61 -17.04
N TRP A 211 5.76 2.72 -18.02
CA TRP A 211 6.60 1.52 -17.88
C TRP A 211 8.06 1.80 -17.50
N LEU A 212 8.68 2.82 -18.09
CA LEU A 212 10.07 3.16 -17.78
C LEU A 212 10.24 3.58 -16.30
N PRO A 213 9.50 4.58 -15.78
CA PRO A 213 9.43 4.83 -14.33
C PRO A 213 9.07 3.59 -13.51
N ALA A 214 8.09 2.81 -13.93
CA ALA A 214 7.61 1.63 -13.19
C ALA A 214 8.74 0.60 -12.97
N VAL A 215 9.50 0.27 -14.02
CA VAL A 215 10.60 -0.70 -13.94
C VAL A 215 11.74 -0.16 -13.09
N VAL A 216 12.15 1.09 -13.29
CA VAL A 216 13.24 1.71 -12.51
C VAL A 216 12.87 1.75 -11.02
N MET A 217 11.64 2.15 -10.71
CA MET A 217 11.13 2.18 -9.36
C MET A 217 10.97 0.77 -8.78
N ALA A 218 10.58 -0.24 -9.57
CA ALA A 218 10.52 -1.63 -9.12
C ALA A 218 11.88 -2.15 -8.68
N VAL A 219 12.94 -1.91 -9.47
CA VAL A 219 14.31 -2.26 -9.07
C VAL A 219 14.71 -1.53 -7.80
N GLY A 220 14.42 -0.22 -7.70
CA GLY A 220 14.67 0.59 -6.51
C GLY A 220 13.94 0.03 -5.28
N ALA A 221 12.65 -0.26 -5.39
CA ALA A 221 11.81 -0.77 -4.32
C ALA A 221 12.26 -2.15 -3.82
N ILE A 222 12.64 -3.05 -4.73
CA ILE A 222 13.21 -4.36 -4.36
C ILE A 222 14.54 -4.17 -3.62
N ALA A 223 15.45 -3.37 -4.19
CA ALA A 223 16.76 -3.10 -3.59
C ALA A 223 16.63 -2.45 -2.21
N GLY A 224 15.74 -1.47 -2.07
CA GLY A 224 15.45 -0.78 -0.81
C GLY A 224 14.77 -1.68 0.22
N GLY A 225 13.85 -2.54 -0.22
CA GLY A 225 13.21 -3.54 0.63
C GLY A 225 14.19 -4.61 1.15
N TYR A 226 15.24 -4.93 0.40
CA TYR A 226 16.26 -5.91 0.83
C TYR A 226 17.39 -5.25 1.64
N LEU A 227 18.05 -4.24 1.07
CA LEU A 227 19.22 -3.57 1.65
C LEU A 227 18.83 -2.53 2.69
N GLY A 228 17.79 -1.73 2.41
CA GLY A 228 17.34 -0.63 3.26
C GLY A 228 16.58 -1.09 4.50
N ALA A 229 16.05 -2.31 4.53
CA ALA A 229 15.29 -2.83 5.67
C ALA A 229 16.12 -2.84 6.97
N SER A 230 17.40 -3.22 6.88
CA SER A 230 18.30 -3.28 8.04
C SER A 230 18.57 -1.89 8.62
N VAL A 231 18.78 -0.89 7.76
CA VAL A 231 18.98 0.52 8.17
C VAL A 231 17.68 1.09 8.73
N ALA A 232 16.55 0.87 8.05
CA ALA A 232 15.23 1.33 8.49
C ALA A 232 14.84 0.72 9.86
N ARG A 233 15.22 -0.53 10.14
CA ARG A 233 15.05 -1.15 11.46
C ARG A 233 15.91 -0.48 12.53
N ARG A 234 17.17 -0.10 12.22
CA ARG A 234 18.08 0.58 13.17
C ARG A 234 17.64 2.00 13.52
N LEU A 235 17.05 2.72 12.57
CA LEU A 235 16.48 4.06 12.81
C LEU A 235 15.28 4.04 13.78
N GLY A 236 14.68 2.87 14.00
CA GLY A 236 13.52 2.68 14.85
C GLY A 236 12.22 3.01 14.12
N GLN A 237 11.24 2.11 14.24
CA GLN A 237 9.95 2.21 13.55
C GLN A 237 9.20 3.52 13.86
N ARG A 238 9.30 4.02 15.09
CA ARG A 238 8.67 5.29 15.51
C ARG A 238 9.24 6.49 14.76
N TRP A 239 10.56 6.56 14.58
CA TRP A 239 11.19 7.68 13.88
C TRP A 239 10.85 7.64 12.39
N LEU A 240 10.93 6.45 11.78
CA LEU A 240 10.60 6.26 10.38
C LEU A 240 9.15 6.70 10.08
N ARG A 241 8.20 6.31 10.93
CA ARG A 241 6.81 6.76 10.81
C ARG A 241 6.68 8.28 10.92
N ARG A 242 7.33 8.92 11.90
CA ARG A 242 7.28 10.38 12.05
C ARG A 242 7.80 11.11 10.81
N VAL A 243 8.92 10.65 10.25
CA VAL A 243 9.49 11.24 9.03
C VAL A 243 8.53 11.09 7.85
N VAL A 244 7.96 9.90 7.64
CA VAL A 244 7.02 9.65 6.54
C VAL A 244 5.73 10.45 6.72
N VAL A 245 5.21 10.54 7.94
CA VAL A 245 4.02 11.34 8.24
C VAL A 245 4.28 12.83 8.02
N ALA A 246 5.43 13.35 8.49
CA ALA A 246 5.81 14.74 8.27
C ALA A 246 5.95 15.06 6.77
N TYR A 247 6.63 14.19 6.02
CA TYR A 247 6.77 14.30 4.57
C TYR A 247 5.41 14.28 3.86
N GLY A 248 4.59 13.26 4.13
CA GLY A 248 3.27 13.12 3.50
C GLY A 248 2.33 14.28 3.83
N THR A 249 2.38 14.81 5.05
CA THR A 249 1.59 15.99 5.46
C THR A 249 2.06 17.24 4.72
N ALA A 250 3.37 17.44 4.58
CA ALA A 250 3.93 18.56 3.81
C ALA A 250 3.55 18.48 2.33
N VAL A 251 3.63 17.28 1.74
CA VAL A 251 3.19 17.04 0.36
C VAL A 251 1.69 17.33 0.20
N ALA A 252 0.85 16.83 1.10
CA ALA A 252 -0.59 17.07 1.03
C ALA A 252 -0.90 18.57 1.11
N ALA A 253 -0.26 19.30 2.01
CA ALA A 253 -0.39 20.76 2.10
C ALA A 253 0.04 21.47 0.81
N LEU A 254 1.16 21.03 0.19
CA LEU A 254 1.62 21.56 -1.08
C LEU A 254 0.62 21.29 -2.23
N LEU A 255 0.04 20.09 -2.28
CA LEU A 255 -0.96 19.74 -3.30
C LEU A 255 -2.24 20.54 -3.13
N VAL A 256 -2.72 20.75 -1.90
CA VAL A 256 -3.86 21.63 -1.62
C VAL A 256 -3.55 23.06 -2.03
N TYR A 257 -2.37 23.58 -1.67
CA TYR A 257 -1.96 24.92 -2.06
C TYR A 257 -1.96 25.09 -3.59
N ARG A 258 -1.35 24.14 -4.31
CA ARG A 258 -1.31 24.16 -5.79
C ARG A 258 -2.70 24.12 -6.41
N TRP A 259 -3.60 23.31 -5.85
CA TRP A 259 -4.97 23.20 -6.33
C TRP A 259 -5.75 24.50 -6.15
N VAL A 260 -5.60 25.17 -5.00
CA VAL A 260 -6.22 26.47 -4.73
C VAL A 260 -5.60 27.60 -5.56
N SER A 261 -4.28 27.59 -5.77
CA SER A 261 -3.57 28.64 -6.51
C SER A 261 -3.63 28.53 -8.03
N GLY A 262 -4.00 27.35 -8.55
CA GLY A 262 -3.98 27.02 -9.98
C GLY A 262 -5.36 26.76 -10.58
N GLY A 263 -6.45 27.02 -9.84
CA GLY A 263 -7.83 27.08 -10.34
C GLY A 263 -8.22 28.49 -10.75
#